data_AF-A0AA37RG73-F1
#
_entry.id   AF-A0AA37RG73-F1
#
_cell.length_a   1.000
_cell.length_b   1.000
_cell.length_c   1.000
_cell.angle_alpha   90.00
_cell.angle_beta   90.00
_cell.angle_gamma   90.00
#
_symmetry.space_group_name_H-M   'P 1'
#
loop_
_entity.id
_entity.type
_entity.pdbx_description
1 polymer ?
#
loop_
_entity_poly.entity_id
_entity_poly.type
_entity_poly.pdbx_seq_one_letter_code
_entity_poly.pdbx_strand_id
1 'polypeptide(L)'
;MWLLSQVIGREVRTKDGVAIGRLADLTVRLGDDTGPHMVQRLLVERDRAPSLLVPWVAVHRVRTVDVETSYGTEELAACEVTSGADALLADEIMLGRDVLDTQIVDVVGQRLARVADVVLARAPDGRLNLVGVEVGFGGVLRRLGLRRQASRVGEDAVAWTDVHLTSDRGHAVQLAAPRSAVHHLDVRGLAALIATLDTESATEVLAAREPGVAADAMGIVDPVVAERLLRAMEDDDAAEIVAAMPDEHAARWRTRLARAPALLERRLEHTRVWPRRRRHADRSTS
;
A
#
# COMPACT_ATOMS: atom_id res chain seq x y z
N MET A 1 -10.21 12.58 13.76
CA MET A 1 -9.29 11.76 12.94
C MET A 1 -7.91 12.37 13.01
N TRP A 2 -6.89 11.54 12.86
CA TRP A 2 -5.47 11.90 12.82
C TRP A 2 -4.92 11.48 11.45
N LEU A 3 -3.92 12.22 10.97
CA LEU A 3 -3.15 11.82 9.80
C LEU A 3 -1.80 11.30 10.26
N LEU A 4 -1.32 10.22 9.66
CA LEU A 4 -0.02 9.63 10.01
C LEU A 4 1.12 10.66 9.87
N SER A 5 1.11 11.45 8.80
CA SER A 5 2.12 12.49 8.58
C SER A 5 2.19 13.55 9.68
N GLN A 6 1.12 13.73 10.46
CA GLN A 6 1.09 14.67 11.58
C GLN A 6 1.69 14.06 12.85
N VAL A 7 1.72 12.73 12.96
CA VAL A 7 2.19 11.99 14.14
C VAL A 7 3.65 11.58 13.98
N ILE A 8 4.06 11.13 12.79
CA ILE A 8 5.46 10.82 12.48
C ILE A 8 6.34 12.07 12.67
N GLY A 9 7.56 11.86 13.15
CA GLY A 9 8.55 12.89 13.46
C GLY A 9 8.40 13.53 14.83
N ARG A 10 7.31 13.23 15.56
CA ARG A 10 7.12 13.70 16.93
C ARG A 10 8.11 13.06 17.88
N GLU A 11 8.46 13.82 18.92
CA GLU A 11 9.31 13.34 19.99
C GLU A 11 8.56 12.34 20.86
N VAL A 12 9.22 11.23 21.18
CA VAL A 12 8.72 10.20 22.10
C VAL A 12 9.42 10.40 23.44
N ARG A 13 8.64 10.50 24.52
CA ARG A 13 9.12 10.83 25.86
C ARG A 13 8.58 9.85 26.90
N THR A 14 9.34 9.59 27.96
CA THR A 14 8.82 8.86 29.13
C THR A 14 7.85 9.74 29.92
N LYS A 15 7.11 9.14 30.86
CA LYS A 15 6.27 9.87 31.84
C LYS A 15 7.04 10.94 32.63
N ASP A 16 8.32 10.72 32.88
CA ASP A 16 9.20 11.66 33.58
C ASP A 16 9.70 12.80 32.67
N GLY A 17 9.25 12.83 31.41
CA GLY A 17 9.58 13.87 30.44
C GLY A 17 10.92 13.67 29.72
N VAL A 18 11.60 12.55 29.95
CA VAL A 18 12.88 12.21 29.31
C VAL A 18 12.66 11.89 27.84
N ALA A 19 13.38 12.59 26.96
CA ALA A 19 13.35 12.34 25.52
C ALA A 19 14.01 11.01 25.17
N ILE A 20 13.29 10.15 24.46
CA ILE A 20 13.77 8.83 24.02
C ILE A 20 14.29 8.91 22.58
N GLY A 21 13.53 9.58 21.71
CA GLY A 21 13.79 9.63 20.28
C GLY A 21 12.63 10.25 19.51
N ARG A 22 12.52 9.94 18.22
CA ARG A 22 11.42 10.39 17.37
C ARG A 22 10.63 9.23 16.81
N LEU A 23 9.32 9.39 16.74
CA LEU A 23 8.45 8.42 16.09
C LEU A 23 8.76 8.41 14.60
N ALA A 24 9.30 7.31 14.11
CA ALA A 24 9.62 7.12 12.70
C ALA A 24 8.46 6.47 11.95
N ASP A 25 7.78 5.49 12.55
CA ASP A 25 6.67 4.77 11.92
C ASP A 25 5.72 4.14 12.94
N LEU A 26 4.55 3.69 12.46
CA LEU A 26 3.54 2.93 13.18
C LEU A 26 3.30 1.61 12.46
N THR A 27 3.14 0.52 13.22
CA THR A 27 2.84 -0.80 12.65
C THR A 27 1.39 -1.19 12.85
N VAL A 28 0.83 -1.96 11.90
CA VAL A 28 -0.48 -2.59 12.01
C VAL A 28 -0.38 -4.05 11.56
N ARG A 29 -1.19 -4.92 12.17
CA ARG A 29 -1.36 -6.31 11.73
C ARG A 29 -2.61 -6.42 10.86
N LEU A 30 -2.47 -7.10 9.72
CA LEU A 30 -3.56 -7.30 8.77
C LEU A 30 -4.17 -8.71 8.86
N GLY A 31 -3.50 -9.64 9.55
CA GLY A 31 -3.93 -11.04 9.67
C GLY A 31 -4.93 -11.34 10.80
N ASP A 32 -5.29 -10.35 11.64
CA ASP A 32 -6.26 -10.58 12.73
C ASP A 32 -7.72 -10.53 12.20
N ASP A 33 -8.49 -11.59 12.46
CA ASP A 33 -9.84 -11.80 11.89
C ASP A 33 -10.98 -11.06 12.59
N THR A 34 -10.73 -10.45 13.75
CA THR A 34 -11.74 -9.81 14.59
C THR A 34 -11.38 -8.38 14.95
N GLY A 35 -12.08 -7.42 14.35
CA GLY A 35 -12.06 -6.01 14.74
C GLY A 35 -11.37 -5.07 13.73
N PRO A 36 -11.28 -3.77 14.05
CA PRO A 36 -10.58 -2.80 13.22
C PRO A 36 -9.07 -3.05 13.22
N HIS A 37 -8.37 -2.65 12.14
CA HIS A 37 -6.91 -2.73 12.08
C HIS A 37 -6.29 -1.69 13.02
N MET A 38 -5.83 -2.13 14.18
CA MET A 38 -5.29 -1.27 15.22
C MET A 38 -3.78 -1.11 15.08
N VAL A 39 -3.27 0.07 15.44
CA VAL A 39 -1.83 0.30 15.59
C VAL A 39 -1.31 -0.59 16.72
N GLN A 40 -0.32 -1.41 16.41
CA GLN A 40 0.25 -2.40 17.32
C GLN A 40 1.51 -1.89 18.00
N ARG A 41 2.41 -1.23 17.25
CA ARG A 41 3.72 -0.81 17.75
C ARG A 41 4.16 0.52 17.13
N LEU A 42 5.06 1.20 17.82
CA LEU A 42 5.69 2.47 17.44
C LEU A 42 7.16 2.19 17.13
N LEU A 43 7.60 2.49 15.92
CA LEU A 43 9.03 2.53 15.60
C LEU A 43 9.58 3.88 16.03
N VAL A 44 10.54 3.88 16.94
CA VAL A 44 11.19 5.08 17.47
C VAL A 44 12.66 5.07 17.08
N GLU A 45 13.06 6.05 16.27
CA GLU A 45 14.45 6.29 15.93
C GLU A 45 15.14 7.10 17.01
N ARG A 46 16.38 6.71 17.35
CA ARG A 46 17.21 7.35 18.37
C ARG A 46 18.52 7.82 17.76
N ASP A 47 19.04 8.94 18.24
CA ASP A 47 20.34 9.45 17.77
C ASP A 47 21.48 8.57 18.31
N ARG A 48 22.30 8.02 17.41
CA ARG A 48 23.45 7.15 17.73
C ARG A 48 23.13 5.94 18.63
N ALA A 49 21.90 5.44 18.62
CA ALA A 49 21.48 4.24 19.35
C ALA A 49 20.56 3.37 18.47
N PRO A 50 20.40 2.06 18.76
CA PRO A 50 19.46 1.20 18.04
C PRO A 50 18.04 1.79 18.03
N SER A 51 17.24 1.47 17.03
CA SER A 51 15.83 1.88 17.05
C SER A 51 15.06 1.08 18.10
N LEU A 52 13.91 1.58 18.52
CA LEU A 52 12.99 0.87 19.41
C LEU A 52 11.71 0.51 18.67
N LEU A 53 11.18 -0.67 18.93
CA LEU A 53 9.86 -1.07 18.46
C LEU A 53 8.93 -1.26 19.66
N VAL A 54 8.35 -0.14 20.10
CA VAL A 54 7.62 -0.04 21.36
C VAL A 54 6.18 -0.50 21.18
N PRO A 55 5.66 -1.47 21.95
CA PRO A 55 4.29 -1.93 21.81
C PRO A 55 3.28 -0.85 22.23
N TRP A 56 2.12 -0.82 21.59
CA TRP A 56 1.08 0.20 21.84
C TRP A 56 0.63 0.21 23.31
N VAL A 57 0.68 -0.92 24.00
CA VAL A 57 0.36 -1.01 25.44
C VAL A 57 1.23 -0.10 26.31
N ALA A 58 2.44 0.24 25.85
CA ALA A 58 3.32 1.19 26.51
C ALA A 58 2.94 2.65 26.23
N VAL A 59 2.06 2.94 25.27
CA VAL A 59 1.68 4.31 24.93
C VAL A 59 0.67 4.82 25.96
N HIS A 60 1.08 5.81 26.74
CA HIS A 60 0.19 6.46 27.71
C HIS A 60 -0.68 7.52 27.05
N ARG A 61 -0.08 8.36 26.20
CA ARG A 61 -0.80 9.45 25.53
C ARG A 61 -0.14 9.86 24.23
N VAL A 62 -0.96 10.06 23.20
CA VAL A 62 -0.55 10.72 21.94
C VAL A 62 -1.10 12.15 21.98
N ARG A 63 -0.21 13.15 22.09
CA ARG A 63 -0.57 14.58 21.99
C ARG A 63 -0.18 15.11 20.62
N THR A 64 -0.61 16.32 20.30
CA THR A 64 -0.26 16.99 19.04
C THR A 64 1.23 17.32 18.91
N VAL A 65 1.97 17.36 20.01
CA VAL A 65 3.39 17.76 20.06
C VAL A 65 4.33 16.59 20.34
N ASP A 66 3.88 15.61 21.11
CA ASP A 66 4.70 14.49 21.57
C ASP A 66 3.89 13.19 21.70
N VAL A 67 4.61 12.09 21.87
CA VAL A 67 4.06 10.80 22.30
C VAL A 67 4.68 10.45 23.65
N GLU A 68 3.83 10.21 24.64
CA GLU A 68 4.25 9.85 25.99
C GLU A 68 4.10 8.34 26.19
N THR A 69 5.19 7.66 26.55
CA THR A 69 5.22 6.24 26.92
C THR A 69 5.21 6.07 28.44
N SER A 70 4.51 5.05 28.90
CA SER A 70 4.54 4.59 30.29
C SER A 70 5.76 3.77 30.64
N TYR A 71 6.50 3.26 29.66
CA TYR A 71 7.71 2.48 29.90
C TYR A 71 8.87 3.36 30.37
N GLY A 72 9.62 2.86 31.33
CA GLY A 72 10.90 3.41 31.76
C GLY A 72 12.05 2.99 30.85
N THR A 73 13.26 3.49 31.14
CA THR A 73 14.47 3.22 30.35
C THR A 73 14.81 1.73 30.25
N GLU A 74 14.64 0.98 31.35
CA GLU A 74 14.95 -0.46 31.40
C GLU A 74 13.99 -1.29 30.52
N GLU A 75 12.68 -1.00 30.59
CA GLU A 75 11.67 -1.68 29.76
C GLU A 75 11.86 -1.35 28.26
N LEU A 76 12.28 -0.13 27.96
CA LEU A 76 12.59 0.29 26.58
C LEU A 76 13.81 -0.42 26.00
N ALA A 77 14.80 -0.81 26.83
CA ALA A 77 15.95 -1.57 26.35
C ALA A 77 15.55 -2.95 25.80
N ALA A 78 14.49 -3.56 26.33
CA ALA A 78 13.93 -4.81 25.81
C ALA A 78 13.20 -4.64 24.46
N CYS A 79 12.93 -3.40 24.05
CA CYS A 79 12.29 -3.09 22.78
C CYS A 79 13.30 -2.74 21.67
N GLU A 80 14.60 -2.87 21.91
CA GLU A 80 15.65 -2.53 20.95
C GLU A 80 15.64 -3.44 19.73
N VAL A 81 15.70 -2.81 18.55
CA VAL A 81 15.77 -3.49 17.26
C VAL A 81 16.91 -2.89 16.43
N THR A 82 17.74 -3.77 15.86
CA THR A 82 18.85 -3.38 14.98
C THR A 82 18.34 -2.93 13.61
N SER A 83 17.20 -3.47 13.18
CA SER A 83 16.51 -3.14 11.94
C SER A 83 15.00 -3.15 12.19
N GLY A 84 14.32 -2.07 11.81
CA GLY A 84 12.86 -1.97 11.99
C GLY A 84 12.09 -2.98 11.11
N ALA A 85 12.64 -3.35 9.95
CA ALA A 85 11.98 -4.25 9.01
C ALA A 85 12.04 -5.72 9.44
N ASP A 86 13.19 -6.15 9.99
CA ASP A 86 13.43 -7.56 10.33
C ASP A 86 12.70 -7.97 11.62
N ALA A 87 12.22 -7.01 12.41
CA ALA A 87 11.47 -7.23 13.64
C ALA A 87 9.94 -7.31 13.45
N LEU A 88 9.46 -7.25 12.20
CA LEU A 88 8.04 -7.32 11.88
C LEU A 88 7.53 -8.77 11.87
N LEU A 89 6.32 -8.98 12.38
CA LEU A 89 5.62 -10.27 12.25
C LEU A 89 5.23 -10.51 10.78
N ALA A 90 4.95 -11.76 10.42
CA ALA A 90 4.63 -12.14 9.04
C ALA A 90 3.42 -11.38 8.48
N ASP A 91 2.43 -11.04 9.33
CA ASP A 91 1.19 -10.38 8.96
C ASP A 91 1.17 -8.87 9.27
N GLU A 92 2.35 -8.29 9.55
CA GLU A 92 2.48 -6.92 10.02
C GLU A 92 3.16 -6.01 9.00
N ILE A 93 2.62 -4.81 8.84
CA ILE A 93 3.14 -3.79 7.94
C ILE A 93 3.45 -2.50 8.70
N MET A 94 4.30 -1.66 8.11
CA MET A 94 4.62 -0.31 8.54
C MET A 94 3.84 0.70 7.71
N LEU A 95 3.08 1.60 8.35
CA LEU A 95 2.20 2.51 7.63
C LEU A 95 2.96 3.57 6.82
N GLY A 96 4.09 4.06 7.33
CA GLY A 96 4.94 5.01 6.65
C GLY A 96 5.70 4.38 5.49
N ARG A 97 6.28 3.20 5.71
CA ARG A 97 7.04 2.48 4.67
C ARG A 97 6.15 1.85 3.59
N ASP A 98 5.11 1.12 3.99
CA ASP A 98 4.36 0.23 3.10
C ASP A 98 3.10 0.88 2.53
N VAL A 99 2.62 2.01 3.09
CA VAL A 99 1.36 2.65 2.69
C VAL A 99 1.53 4.13 2.29
N LEU A 100 2.26 4.92 3.06
CA LEU A 100 2.41 6.36 2.77
C LEU A 100 3.22 6.56 1.47
N ASP A 101 2.76 7.47 0.61
CA ASP A 101 3.41 7.78 -0.67
C ASP A 101 3.57 6.59 -1.64
N THR A 102 2.90 5.46 -1.38
CA THR A 102 2.86 4.30 -2.29
C THR A 102 1.67 4.38 -3.24
N GLN A 103 1.72 3.59 -4.30
CA GLN A 103 0.54 3.37 -5.14
C GLN A 103 -0.38 2.35 -4.48
N ILE A 104 -1.68 2.53 -4.69
CA ILE A 104 -2.73 1.63 -4.22
C ILE A 104 -3.77 1.49 -5.32
N VAL A 105 -4.46 0.35 -5.34
CA VAL A 105 -5.67 0.18 -6.12
C VAL A 105 -6.87 0.44 -5.21
N ASP A 106 -7.68 1.43 -5.60
CA ASP A 106 -9.02 1.66 -5.07
C ASP A 106 -9.94 0.65 -5.74
N VAL A 107 -10.29 -0.40 -5.00
CA VAL A 107 -11.00 -1.57 -5.51
C VAL A 107 -12.42 -1.20 -5.92
N VAL A 108 -13.09 -0.34 -5.14
CA VAL A 108 -14.46 0.12 -5.42
C VAL A 108 -14.46 1.15 -6.54
N GLY A 109 -13.53 2.10 -6.51
CA GLY A 109 -13.37 3.15 -7.52
C GLY A 109 -12.70 2.69 -8.82
N GLN A 110 -12.24 1.44 -8.89
CA GLN A 110 -11.56 0.81 -10.03
C GLN A 110 -10.44 1.67 -10.62
N ARG A 111 -9.57 2.21 -9.75
CA ARG A 111 -8.48 3.10 -10.17
C ARG A 111 -7.19 2.86 -9.40
N LEU A 112 -6.07 3.12 -10.06
CA LEU A 112 -4.80 3.29 -9.40
C LEU A 112 -4.69 4.71 -8.84
N ALA A 113 -4.35 4.83 -7.57
CA ALA A 113 -4.14 6.09 -6.90
C ALA A 113 -2.82 6.08 -6.13
N ARG A 114 -2.34 7.26 -5.72
CA ARG A 114 -1.19 7.39 -4.82
C ARG A 114 -1.66 7.90 -3.48
N VAL A 115 -1.20 7.25 -2.41
CA VAL A 115 -1.53 7.63 -1.04
C VAL A 115 -0.84 8.95 -0.70
N ALA A 116 -1.64 9.97 -0.42
CA ALA A 116 -1.19 11.23 0.15
C ALA A 116 -0.92 11.08 1.64
N ASP A 117 -1.81 10.41 2.38
CA ASP A 117 -1.71 10.26 3.82
C ASP A 117 -2.50 9.05 4.32
N VAL A 118 -2.15 8.58 5.52
CA VAL A 118 -2.88 7.49 6.17
C VAL A 118 -3.79 8.08 7.25
N VAL A 119 -5.07 7.69 7.20
CA VAL A 119 -6.11 8.21 8.09
C VAL A 119 -6.31 7.27 9.26
N LEU A 120 -6.14 7.82 10.46
CA LEU A 120 -6.27 7.12 11.73
C LEU A 120 -7.46 7.67 12.53
N ALA A 121 -8.32 6.80 13.04
CA ALA A 121 -9.36 7.15 14.01
C ALA A 121 -8.91 6.79 15.42
N ARG A 122 -9.25 7.62 16.40
CA ARG A 122 -8.98 7.27 17.80
C ARG A 122 -10.18 6.51 18.35
N ALA A 123 -9.94 5.28 18.80
CA ALA A 123 -10.92 4.46 19.48
C ALA A 123 -11.24 5.02 20.88
N PRO A 124 -12.38 4.63 21.50
CA PRO A 124 -12.77 5.09 22.83
C PRO A 124 -11.75 4.76 23.93
N ASP A 125 -11.02 3.65 23.78
CA ASP A 125 -9.93 3.23 24.66
C ASP A 125 -8.61 3.99 24.43
N GLY A 126 -8.62 4.94 23.49
CA GLY A 126 -7.48 5.79 23.16
C GLY A 126 -6.54 5.24 22.10
N ARG A 127 -6.72 3.99 21.64
CA ARG A 127 -5.92 3.37 20.58
C ARG A 127 -6.19 4.01 19.21
N LEU A 128 -5.24 3.87 18.28
CA LEU A 128 -5.41 4.35 16.91
C LEU A 128 -5.79 3.20 15.99
N ASN A 129 -6.85 3.41 15.21
CA ASN A 129 -7.36 2.48 14.21
C ASN A 129 -7.08 3.03 12.83
N LEU A 130 -6.54 2.19 11.97
CA LEU A 130 -6.47 2.44 10.54
C LEU A 130 -7.87 2.37 9.94
N VAL A 131 -8.34 3.49 9.40
CA VAL A 131 -9.69 3.59 8.82
C VAL A 131 -9.67 3.83 7.31
N GLY A 132 -8.57 4.36 6.77
CA GLY A 132 -8.45 4.60 5.34
C GLY A 132 -7.20 5.38 4.97
N VAL A 133 -7.17 5.85 3.74
CA VAL A 133 -6.10 6.65 3.17
C VAL A 133 -6.67 7.87 2.47
N GLU A 134 -5.99 9.00 2.58
CA GLU A 134 -6.18 10.12 1.66
C GLU A 134 -5.38 9.82 0.39
N VAL A 135 -6.01 9.95 -0.77
CA VAL A 135 -5.37 9.76 -2.07
C VAL A 135 -5.21 11.10 -2.81
N GLY A 136 -4.41 11.10 -3.87
CA GLY A 136 -4.22 12.26 -4.73
C GLY A 136 -3.05 13.17 -4.33
N PHE A 137 -2.91 14.29 -5.04
CA PHE A 137 -1.69 15.12 -4.96
C PHE A 137 -1.67 16.11 -3.79
N GLY A 138 -2.76 16.21 -3.02
CA GLY A 138 -2.91 17.16 -1.92
C GLY A 138 -1.86 16.98 -0.82
N GLY A 139 -1.53 15.74 -0.45
CA GLY A 139 -0.53 15.43 0.58
C GLY A 139 0.89 15.85 0.18
N VAL A 140 1.29 15.59 -1.07
CA VAL A 140 2.58 16.01 -1.63
C VAL A 140 2.69 17.54 -1.63
N LEU A 141 1.64 18.25 -2.05
CA LEU A 141 1.63 19.72 -2.02
C LEU A 141 1.70 20.29 -0.60
N ARG A 142 1.10 19.63 0.40
CA ARG A 142 1.23 20.03 1.83
C ARG A 142 2.64 19.80 2.37
N ARG A 143 3.29 18.68 2.01
CA ARG A 143 4.69 18.38 2.37
C ARG A 143 5.69 19.37 1.76
N LEU A 144 5.39 19.90 0.57
CA LEU A 144 6.17 20.95 -0.08
C LEU A 144 5.82 22.38 0.42
N GLY A 145 4.94 22.53 1.42
CA GLY A 145 4.60 23.82 2.01
C GLY A 145 3.55 24.65 1.25
N LEU A 146 2.92 24.10 0.20
CA LEU A 146 1.96 24.80 -0.67
C LEU A 146 0.51 24.73 -0.16
N ARG A 147 0.31 25.01 1.14
CA ARG A 147 -0.98 24.84 1.85
C ARG A 147 -2.17 25.59 1.21
N ARG A 148 -1.95 26.75 0.58
CA ARG A 148 -3.01 27.58 -0.02
C ARG A 148 -3.63 27.00 -1.30
N GLN A 149 -2.94 26.07 -1.97
CA GLN A 149 -3.42 25.44 -3.21
C GLN A 149 -4.07 24.07 -2.96
N ALA A 150 -3.88 23.51 -1.77
CA ALA A 150 -4.43 22.20 -1.39
C ALA A 150 -5.93 22.21 -1.07
N SER A 151 -6.53 23.37 -0.79
CA SER A 151 -7.92 23.51 -0.34
C SER A 151 -8.98 23.34 -1.44
N ARG A 152 -8.59 23.12 -2.70
CA ARG A 152 -9.51 22.89 -3.83
C ARG A 152 -9.62 21.43 -4.28
N VAL A 153 -8.89 20.52 -3.64
CA VAL A 153 -8.91 19.08 -3.96
C VAL A 153 -9.63 18.38 -2.81
N GLY A 154 -10.97 18.33 -2.91
CA GLY A 154 -11.84 17.67 -1.93
C GLY A 154 -12.18 16.25 -2.37
N GLU A 155 -12.35 15.37 -1.38
CA GLU A 155 -12.98 14.04 -1.47
C GLU A 155 -12.17 12.88 -2.05
N ASP A 156 -10.86 12.87 -1.87
CA ASP A 156 -10.04 11.70 -2.17
C ASP A 156 -9.70 10.92 -0.88
N ALA A 157 -10.70 10.27 -0.27
CA ALA A 157 -10.48 9.35 0.84
C ALA A 157 -11.04 7.97 0.48
N VAL A 158 -10.19 6.94 0.59
CA VAL A 158 -10.57 5.54 0.33
C VAL A 158 -10.60 4.82 1.67
N ALA A 159 -11.70 4.12 1.96
CA ALA A 159 -11.81 3.31 3.16
C ALA A 159 -10.79 2.19 3.13
N TRP A 160 -10.18 1.85 4.26
CA TRP A 160 -9.10 0.85 4.28
C TRP A 160 -9.53 -0.52 3.73
N THR A 161 -10.81 -0.88 3.94
CA THR A 161 -11.40 -2.12 3.42
C THR A 161 -11.42 -2.20 1.90
N ASP A 162 -11.29 -1.07 1.22
CA ASP A 162 -11.42 -0.94 -0.23
C ASP A 162 -10.05 -0.69 -0.89
N VAL A 163 -8.96 -0.74 -0.10
CA VAL A 163 -7.58 -0.49 -0.54
C VAL A 163 -6.86 -1.80 -0.75
N HIS A 164 -6.33 -2.00 -1.96
CA HIS A 164 -5.29 -2.99 -2.23
C HIS A 164 -3.93 -2.29 -2.37
N LEU A 165 -2.94 -2.72 -1.59
CA LEU A 165 -1.59 -2.17 -1.59
C LEU A 165 -0.79 -2.72 -2.77
N THR A 166 0.04 -1.88 -3.38
CA THR A 166 1.00 -2.30 -4.42
C THR A 166 2.44 -2.29 -3.92
N SER A 167 2.68 -2.07 -2.63
CA SER A 167 4.01 -2.26 -2.04
C SER A 167 4.25 -3.76 -1.86
N ASP A 168 5.47 -4.24 -2.13
CA ASP A 168 5.78 -5.68 -2.12
C ASP A 168 5.30 -6.37 -0.83
N ARG A 169 5.64 -5.79 0.33
CA ARG A 169 5.19 -6.33 1.62
C ARG A 169 3.69 -6.14 1.84
N GLY A 170 3.14 -4.98 1.51
CA GLY A 170 1.72 -4.70 1.69
C GLY A 170 0.84 -5.66 0.90
N HIS A 171 1.21 -5.88 -0.36
CA HIS A 171 0.59 -6.83 -1.28
C HIS A 171 0.64 -8.26 -0.71
N ALA A 172 1.84 -8.76 -0.39
CA ALA A 172 2.03 -10.12 0.10
C ALA A 172 1.27 -10.37 1.41
N VAL A 173 1.34 -9.42 2.35
CA VAL A 173 0.62 -9.51 3.63
C VAL A 173 -0.89 -9.48 3.44
N GLN A 174 -1.40 -8.59 2.56
CA GLN A 174 -2.82 -8.56 2.25
C GLN A 174 -3.27 -9.85 1.56
N LEU A 175 -2.52 -10.37 0.61
CA LEU A 175 -2.92 -11.59 -0.10
C LEU A 175 -2.99 -12.81 0.82
N ALA A 176 -2.07 -12.90 1.80
CA ALA A 176 -2.09 -13.93 2.83
C ALA A 176 -3.20 -13.72 3.90
N ALA A 177 -3.74 -12.51 4.02
CA ALA A 177 -4.76 -12.20 5.02
C ALA A 177 -6.16 -12.66 4.57
N PRO A 178 -6.92 -13.39 5.42
CA PRO A 178 -8.24 -13.91 5.04
C PRO A 178 -9.25 -12.84 4.61
N ARG A 179 -9.21 -11.65 5.23
CA ARG A 179 -10.13 -10.53 4.97
C ARG A 179 -9.71 -9.62 3.81
N SER A 180 -8.68 -9.99 3.07
CA SER A 180 -8.25 -9.19 1.91
C SER A 180 -9.43 -8.91 1.01
N ALA A 181 -9.60 -7.65 0.60
CA ALA A 181 -10.64 -7.27 -0.36
C ALA A 181 -10.59 -8.18 -1.59
N VAL A 182 -9.38 -8.57 -1.99
CA VAL A 182 -9.11 -9.47 -3.10
C VAL A 182 -9.88 -10.78 -3.00
N HIS A 183 -10.02 -11.38 -1.82
CA HIS A 183 -10.70 -12.68 -1.66
C HIS A 183 -12.23 -12.58 -1.80
N HIS A 184 -12.77 -11.39 -1.59
CA HIS A 184 -14.21 -11.12 -1.60
C HIS A 184 -14.67 -10.35 -2.84
N LEU A 185 -13.75 -10.06 -3.77
CA LEU A 185 -14.09 -9.47 -5.04
C LEU A 185 -14.93 -10.42 -5.88
N ASP A 186 -15.99 -9.85 -6.47
CA ASP A 186 -16.73 -10.47 -7.56
C ASP A 186 -15.86 -10.52 -8.82
N VAL A 187 -16.32 -11.27 -9.83
CA VAL A 187 -15.58 -11.48 -11.08
C VAL A 187 -15.19 -10.15 -11.76
N ARG A 188 -16.08 -9.16 -11.72
CA ARG A 188 -15.84 -7.83 -12.34
C ARG A 188 -14.78 -7.05 -11.56
N GLY A 189 -14.87 -7.03 -10.24
CA GLY A 189 -13.88 -6.40 -9.36
C GLY A 189 -12.52 -7.04 -9.48
N LEU A 190 -12.45 -8.38 -9.53
CA LEU A 190 -11.21 -9.12 -9.76
C LEU A 190 -10.60 -8.77 -11.11
N ALA A 191 -11.40 -8.76 -12.19
CA ALA A 191 -10.95 -8.38 -13.53
C ALA A 191 -10.40 -6.94 -13.58
N ALA A 192 -11.08 -5.99 -12.91
CA ALA A 192 -10.61 -4.60 -12.83
C ALA A 192 -9.30 -4.49 -12.05
N LEU A 193 -9.16 -5.22 -10.94
CA LEU A 193 -7.95 -5.25 -10.12
C LEU A 193 -6.75 -5.78 -10.91
N ILE A 194 -6.84 -6.98 -11.51
CA ILE A 194 -5.72 -7.61 -12.24
C ILE A 194 -5.36 -6.86 -13.52
N ALA A 195 -6.29 -6.11 -14.11
CA ALA A 195 -6.00 -5.23 -15.25
C ALA A 195 -5.25 -3.95 -14.84
N THR A 196 -5.34 -3.54 -13.57
CA THR A 196 -4.73 -2.32 -13.04
C THR A 196 -3.35 -2.58 -12.42
N LEU A 197 -3.17 -3.74 -11.80
CA LEU A 197 -1.92 -4.15 -11.20
C LEU A 197 -0.81 -4.37 -12.24
N ASP A 198 0.44 -4.34 -11.79
CA ASP A 198 1.55 -4.85 -12.58
C ASP A 198 1.41 -6.37 -12.78
N THR A 199 2.12 -6.90 -13.77
CA THR A 199 1.97 -8.31 -14.18
C THR A 199 2.23 -9.28 -13.02
N GLU A 200 3.26 -9.05 -12.21
CA GLU A 200 3.67 -9.97 -11.15
C GLU A 200 2.61 -10.01 -10.04
N SER A 201 2.24 -8.84 -9.51
CA SER A 201 1.16 -8.71 -8.53
C SER A 201 -0.18 -9.28 -9.03
N ALA A 202 -0.50 -9.07 -10.31
CA ALA A 202 -1.72 -9.61 -10.91
C ALA A 202 -1.71 -11.14 -10.98
N THR A 203 -0.56 -11.75 -11.29
CA THR A 203 -0.42 -13.21 -11.33
C THR A 203 -0.52 -13.84 -9.94
N GLU A 204 0.06 -13.21 -8.91
CA GLU A 204 -0.09 -13.65 -7.51
C GLU A 204 -1.55 -13.60 -7.06
N VAL A 205 -2.25 -12.50 -7.40
CA VAL A 205 -3.69 -12.37 -7.13
C VAL A 205 -4.49 -13.46 -7.83
N LEU A 206 -4.20 -13.78 -9.09
CA LEU A 206 -4.89 -14.84 -9.84
C LEU A 206 -4.65 -16.22 -9.21
N ALA A 207 -3.41 -16.55 -8.86
CA ALA A 207 -3.04 -17.83 -8.25
C ALA A 207 -3.69 -18.02 -6.86
N ALA A 208 -3.96 -16.93 -6.13
CA ALA A 208 -4.64 -16.99 -4.84
C ALA A 208 -6.18 -17.17 -4.95
N ARG A 209 -6.77 -17.09 -6.15
CA ARG A 209 -8.21 -17.28 -6.36
C ARG A 209 -8.50 -18.68 -6.90
N GLU A 210 -9.73 -19.14 -6.68
CA GLU A 210 -10.21 -20.38 -7.28
C GLU A 210 -10.10 -20.30 -8.82
N PRO A 211 -9.58 -21.34 -9.51
CA PRO A 211 -9.35 -21.31 -10.95
C PRO A 211 -10.57 -20.92 -11.79
N GLY A 212 -11.78 -21.31 -11.38
CA GLY A 212 -13.01 -20.91 -12.07
C GLY A 212 -13.31 -19.42 -11.99
N VAL A 213 -13.13 -18.80 -10.82
CA VAL A 213 -13.32 -17.35 -10.63
C VAL A 213 -12.25 -16.57 -11.39
N ALA A 214 -11.01 -17.04 -11.36
CA ALA A 214 -9.91 -16.47 -12.13
C ALA A 214 -10.18 -16.57 -13.64
N ALA A 215 -10.66 -17.71 -14.13
CA ALA A 215 -11.03 -17.93 -15.53
C ALA A 215 -12.14 -16.97 -15.99
N ASP A 216 -13.20 -16.81 -15.20
CA ASP A 216 -14.29 -15.88 -15.49
C ASP A 216 -13.78 -14.42 -15.55
N ALA A 217 -12.89 -14.02 -14.64
CA ALA A 217 -12.30 -12.69 -14.63
C ALA A 217 -11.43 -12.45 -15.88
N MET A 218 -10.64 -13.45 -16.27
CA MET A 218 -9.81 -13.42 -17.47
C MET A 218 -10.64 -13.31 -18.76
N GLY A 219 -11.88 -13.78 -18.76
CA GLY A 219 -12.83 -13.58 -19.85
C GLY A 219 -13.34 -12.14 -19.99
N ILE A 220 -13.23 -11.32 -18.94
CA ILE A 220 -13.64 -9.90 -18.94
C ILE A 220 -12.48 -8.99 -19.33
N VAL A 221 -11.25 -9.34 -18.94
CA VAL A 221 -10.04 -8.56 -19.21
C VAL A 221 -9.73 -8.53 -20.71
N ASP A 222 -9.09 -7.45 -21.18
CA ASP A 222 -8.63 -7.35 -22.56
C ASP A 222 -7.74 -8.56 -22.94
N PRO A 223 -7.97 -9.22 -24.10
CA PRO A 223 -7.24 -10.43 -24.48
C PRO A 223 -5.72 -10.27 -24.54
N VAL A 224 -5.20 -9.07 -24.78
CA VAL A 224 -3.74 -8.81 -24.77
C VAL A 224 -3.21 -8.82 -23.33
N VAL A 225 -3.96 -8.24 -22.40
CA VAL A 225 -3.61 -8.25 -20.97
C VAL A 225 -3.74 -9.67 -20.43
N ALA A 226 -4.84 -10.37 -20.71
CA ALA A 226 -5.04 -11.75 -20.30
C ALA A 226 -3.93 -12.68 -20.83
N GLU A 227 -3.49 -12.51 -22.08
CA GLU A 227 -2.36 -13.27 -22.61
C GLU A 227 -1.07 -12.98 -21.85
N ARG A 228 -0.79 -11.72 -21.58
CA ARG A 228 0.40 -11.31 -20.82
C ARG A 228 0.41 -11.94 -19.43
N LEU A 229 -0.73 -11.95 -18.75
CA LEU A 229 -0.88 -12.56 -17.42
C LEU A 229 -0.68 -14.07 -17.50
N LEU A 230 -1.43 -14.80 -18.34
CA LEU A 230 -1.30 -16.27 -18.45
C LEU A 230 0.13 -16.73 -18.80
N ARG A 231 0.89 -15.94 -19.57
CA ARG A 231 2.28 -16.25 -19.91
C ARG A 231 3.29 -15.94 -18.80
N ALA A 232 2.91 -15.10 -17.83
CA ALA A 232 3.77 -14.74 -16.71
C ALA A 232 3.51 -15.62 -15.48
N MET A 233 2.39 -16.35 -15.45
CA MET A 233 2.07 -17.33 -14.41
C MET A 233 2.94 -18.58 -14.51
N GLU A 234 3.01 -19.34 -13.42
CA GLU A 234 3.53 -20.70 -13.47
C GLU A 234 2.66 -21.57 -14.39
N ASP A 235 3.29 -22.51 -15.11
CA ASP A 235 2.64 -23.30 -16.14
C ASP A 235 1.42 -24.08 -15.59
N ASP A 236 1.53 -24.59 -14.36
CA ASP A 236 0.47 -25.35 -13.69
C ASP A 236 -0.75 -24.45 -13.38
N ASP A 237 -0.54 -23.29 -12.75
CA ASP A 237 -1.62 -22.33 -12.45
C ASP A 237 -2.32 -21.83 -13.73
N ALA A 238 -1.52 -21.49 -14.75
CA ALA A 238 -2.05 -21.05 -16.04
C ALA A 238 -2.90 -22.15 -16.70
N ALA A 239 -2.44 -23.40 -16.63
CA ALA A 239 -3.15 -24.55 -17.18
C ALA A 239 -4.47 -24.81 -16.43
N GLU A 240 -4.48 -24.70 -15.10
CA GLU A 240 -5.69 -24.85 -14.28
C GLU A 240 -6.74 -23.78 -14.63
N ILE A 241 -6.33 -22.51 -14.70
CA ILE A 241 -7.22 -21.41 -15.09
C ILE A 241 -7.77 -21.63 -16.50
N VAL A 242 -6.92 -21.99 -17.47
CA VAL A 242 -7.37 -22.25 -18.85
C VAL A 242 -8.29 -23.48 -18.90
N ALA A 243 -8.08 -24.50 -18.07
CA ALA A 243 -8.93 -25.67 -17.99
C ALA A 243 -10.31 -25.37 -17.36
N ALA A 244 -10.40 -24.38 -16.49
CA ALA A 244 -11.65 -23.95 -15.87
C ALA A 244 -12.52 -23.06 -16.79
N MET A 245 -11.97 -22.57 -17.91
CA MET A 245 -12.73 -21.83 -18.92
C MET A 245 -13.68 -22.75 -19.72
N PRO A 246 -14.76 -22.22 -20.33
CA PRO A 246 -15.58 -22.99 -21.26
C PRO A 246 -14.74 -23.61 -22.40
N ASP A 247 -15.05 -24.84 -22.81
CA ASP A 247 -14.21 -25.65 -23.72
C ASP A 247 -13.71 -24.92 -24.97
N GLU A 248 -14.61 -24.18 -25.65
CA GLU A 248 -14.26 -23.41 -26.85
C GLU A 248 -13.23 -22.31 -26.54
N HIS A 249 -13.41 -21.65 -25.39
CA HIS A 249 -12.54 -20.58 -24.91
C HIS A 249 -11.18 -21.14 -24.47
N ALA A 250 -11.19 -22.26 -23.73
CA ALA A 250 -9.98 -22.98 -23.33
C ALA A 250 -9.15 -23.43 -24.54
N ALA A 251 -9.78 -24.04 -25.54
CA ALA A 251 -9.10 -24.48 -26.77
C ALA A 251 -8.43 -23.31 -27.52
N ARG A 252 -9.09 -22.14 -27.55
CA ARG A 252 -8.55 -20.92 -28.14
C ARG A 252 -7.31 -20.43 -27.40
N TRP A 253 -7.33 -20.42 -26.07
CA TRP A 253 -6.17 -20.04 -25.26
C TRP A 253 -5.02 -21.02 -25.39
N ARG A 254 -5.27 -22.33 -25.34
CA ARG A 254 -4.22 -23.35 -25.56
C ARG A 254 -3.53 -23.14 -26.91
N THR A 255 -4.30 -22.88 -27.96
CA THR A 255 -3.75 -22.58 -29.30
C THR A 255 -2.96 -21.27 -29.31
N ARG A 256 -3.43 -20.24 -28.61
CA ARG A 256 -2.77 -18.94 -28.53
C ARG A 256 -1.45 -19.01 -27.77
N LEU A 257 -1.43 -19.68 -26.62
CA LEU A 257 -0.27 -19.82 -25.74
C LEU A 257 0.82 -20.72 -26.37
N ALA A 258 0.42 -21.76 -27.13
CA ALA A 258 1.34 -22.62 -27.87
C ALA A 258 2.10 -21.89 -29.01
N ARG A 259 1.57 -20.76 -29.49
CA ARG A 259 2.31 -19.91 -30.43
C ARG A 259 3.38 -19.14 -29.67
N ALA A 260 4.57 -19.05 -30.26
CA ALA A 260 5.60 -18.13 -29.80
C ALA A 260 4.96 -16.74 -29.60
N PRO A 261 5.27 -16.03 -28.50
CA PRO A 261 4.70 -14.73 -28.26
C PRO A 261 4.91 -13.92 -29.53
N ALA A 262 3.82 -13.33 -30.06
CA ALA A 262 3.98 -12.30 -31.06
C ALA A 262 4.75 -11.21 -30.33
N LEU A 263 6.08 -11.21 -30.48
CA LEU A 263 6.92 -10.22 -29.87
C LEU A 263 6.28 -8.89 -30.22
N LEU A 264 5.96 -8.12 -29.18
CA LEU A 264 5.76 -6.70 -29.26
C LEU A 264 7.11 -6.07 -29.67
N GLU A 265 7.60 -6.41 -30.87
CA GLU A 265 8.62 -5.69 -31.63
C GLU A 265 8.02 -4.35 -32.06
N ARG A 266 7.64 -3.53 -31.09
CA ARG A 266 7.72 -2.09 -31.24
C ARG A 266 8.83 -1.63 -30.32
N ARG A 267 10.02 -1.61 -30.92
CA ARG A 267 11.16 -0.75 -30.57
C ARG A 267 10.72 0.43 -29.70
N LEU A 268 10.98 0.36 -28.41
CA LEU A 268 11.15 1.56 -27.59
C LEU A 268 12.60 2.01 -27.77
N GLU A 269 12.90 2.52 -28.96
CA GLU A 269 14.07 3.38 -29.13
C GLU A 269 13.79 4.71 -28.42
N HIS A 270 14.61 4.97 -27.42
CA HIS A 270 14.86 6.24 -26.72
C HIS A 270 14.20 7.51 -27.29
N THR A 271 13.53 8.24 -26.40
CA THR A 271 13.89 9.66 -26.18
C THR A 271 13.47 10.14 -24.79
N ARG A 272 14.40 10.03 -23.83
CA ARG A 272 14.43 10.90 -22.66
C ARG A 272 14.87 12.30 -23.11
N VAL A 273 13.97 13.16 -23.57
CA VAL A 273 14.11 14.63 -23.50
C VAL A 273 12.72 15.27 -23.56
N TRP A 274 12.21 15.77 -22.43
CA TRP A 274 11.16 16.79 -22.46
C TRP A 274 11.83 18.17 -22.59
N PRO A 275 11.46 19.03 -23.55
CA PRO A 275 12.03 20.35 -23.65
C PRO A 275 11.49 21.21 -22.50
N ARG A 276 12.38 21.67 -21.62
CA ARG A 276 12.08 22.77 -20.70
C ARG A 276 11.87 24.05 -21.52
N ARG A 277 10.60 24.43 -21.73
CA ARG A 277 10.27 25.81 -22.12
C ARG A 277 10.68 26.74 -20.97
N ARG A 278 11.83 27.39 -21.09
CA ARG A 278 12.17 28.59 -20.30
C ARG A 278 11.29 29.73 -20.79
N ARG A 279 10.44 30.26 -19.91
CA ARG A 279 9.87 31.60 -20.07
C ARG A 279 11.01 32.59 -19.86
N HIS A 280 11.37 33.35 -20.89
CA HIS A 280 12.08 34.60 -20.70
C HIS A 280 11.02 35.69 -20.48
N ALA A 281 10.99 36.22 -19.26
CA ALA A 281 10.46 37.55 -19.01
C ALA A 281 11.68 38.46 -18.78
N ASP A 282 11.78 39.49 -19.61
CA ASP A 282 12.48 40.77 -19.42
C ASP A 282 12.47 41.44 -20.80
N ARG A 283 12.32 42.74 -20.99
CA ARG A 283 12.04 43.90 -20.14
C ARG A 283 11.67 45.01 -21.12
N SER A 284 10.78 45.88 -20.70
CA SER A 284 10.65 47.24 -21.23
C SER A 284 12.00 47.96 -21.23
N THR A 285 12.39 48.53 -22.37
CA THR A 285 13.17 49.78 -22.44
C THR A 285 13.06 50.40 -23.83
N SER A 286 12.36 51.55 -23.87
CA SER A 286 12.45 52.71 -24.77
C SER A 286 11.11 53.07 -25.38
#